data_AF-A0A2N2R0L7-F1
#
_entry.id   AF-A0A2N2R0L7-F1
#
_cell.length_a   1.000
_cell.length_b   1.000
_cell.length_c   1.000
_cell.angle_alpha   90.00
_cell.angle_beta   90.00
_cell.angle_gamma   90.00
#
_symmetry.space_group_name_H-M   'P 1'
#
loop_
_entity.id
_entity.type
_entity.pdbx_description
1 polymer ?
#
loop_
_entity_poly.entity_id
_entity_poly.type
_entity_poly.pdbx_seq_one_letter_code
_entity_poly.pdbx_strand_id
1 'polypeptide(L)'
;MNAKWEYGEAVRLTRNVRNDGTYPGLDPGDFLVRRGSIGYVVDVGTFLQDQIIYSVNFLEEGKIVGCREEELIGGDDEWTPSRFEFREKVRAAKQLSVGGQVLVELGAVGEVIKVIRDAANGVTYHIHFDSLPGRVLQIPEAILEPHKTAE
;
A
#
# COMPACT_ATOMS: atom_id res chain seq x y z
N MET A 1 -20.58 13.55 10.80
CA MET A 1 -19.77 12.42 10.32
C MET A 1 -20.24 12.12 8.91
N ASN A 2 -19.35 12.17 7.92
CA ASN A 2 -19.68 11.89 6.52
C ASN A 2 -18.88 10.66 6.11
N ALA A 3 -19.38 9.48 6.49
CA ALA A 3 -18.75 8.21 6.20
C ALA A 3 -19.09 7.79 4.77
N LYS A 4 -18.09 7.26 4.06
CA LYS A 4 -18.22 6.81 2.67
C LYS A 4 -18.95 5.46 2.54
N TRP A 5 -18.90 4.63 3.57
CA TRP A 5 -19.53 3.30 3.62
C TRP A 5 -20.30 3.12 4.93
N GLU A 6 -21.39 2.36 4.89
CA GLU A 6 -22.22 2.05 6.06
C GLU A 6 -22.13 0.57 6.49
N TYR A 7 -22.80 0.23 7.59
CA TYR A 7 -22.90 -1.15 8.08
C TYR A 7 -23.36 -2.12 7.00
N GLY A 8 -22.65 -3.23 6.86
CA GLY A 8 -22.93 -4.30 5.90
C GLY A 8 -22.33 -4.08 4.52
N GLU A 9 -21.77 -2.91 4.22
CA GLU A 9 -21.12 -2.67 2.93
C GLU A 9 -19.80 -3.44 2.80
N ALA A 10 -19.58 -3.98 1.59
CA ALA A 10 -18.34 -4.64 1.24
C ALA A 10 -17.26 -3.61 0.92
N VAL A 11 -16.09 -3.77 1.52
CA VAL A 11 -14.91 -2.94 1.29
C VAL A 11 -13.70 -3.81 1.02
N ARG A 12 -12.74 -3.29 0.27
CA ARG A 12 -11.46 -3.94 -0.05
C ARG A 12 -10.30 -3.16 0.54
N LEU A 13 -9.35 -3.87 1.15
CA LEU A 13 -8.10 -3.26 1.59
C LEU A 13 -7.19 -2.88 0.43
N THR A 14 -6.65 -1.66 0.47
CA THR A 14 -5.70 -1.17 -0.53
C THR A 14 -4.23 -1.29 -0.13
N ARG A 15 -3.97 -1.65 1.13
CA ARG A 15 -2.65 -1.92 1.67
C ARG A 15 -2.71 -3.02 2.72
N ASN A 16 -1.58 -3.65 2.99
CA ASN A 16 -1.50 -4.63 4.08
C ASN A 16 -1.72 -3.90 5.40
N VAL A 17 -2.60 -4.45 6.25
CA VAL A 17 -2.84 -3.89 7.57
C VAL A 17 -1.97 -4.62 8.59
N ARG A 18 -1.29 -3.84 9.41
CA ARG A 18 -0.48 -4.32 10.53
C ARG A 18 -0.99 -3.68 11.81
N ASN A 19 -0.80 -4.36 12.94
CA ASN A 19 -1.22 -3.86 14.23
C ASN A 19 -0.44 -2.59 14.58
N ASP A 20 -1.13 -1.49 14.81
CA ASP A 20 -0.54 -0.22 15.26
C ASP A 20 -0.44 -0.14 16.80
N GLY A 21 -0.82 -1.22 17.49
CA GLY A 21 -0.86 -1.33 18.95
C GLY A 21 -2.28 -1.29 19.52
N THR A 22 -3.30 -1.17 18.67
CA THR A 22 -4.72 -1.15 19.09
C THR A 22 -5.40 -2.51 19.03
N TYR A 23 -4.87 -3.46 18.24
CA TYR A 23 -5.44 -4.80 18.12
C TYR A 23 -5.00 -5.68 19.31
N PRO A 24 -5.94 -6.33 20.01
CA PRO A 24 -5.62 -7.09 21.23
C PRO A 24 -4.87 -8.39 20.91
N GLY A 25 -3.88 -8.72 21.76
CA GLY A 25 -3.19 -10.01 21.75
C GLY A 25 -2.14 -10.18 20.65
N LEU A 26 -1.78 -9.12 19.93
CA LEU A 26 -0.71 -9.11 18.94
C LEU A 26 0.26 -7.96 19.22
N ASP A 27 1.52 -8.11 18.83
CA ASP A 27 2.53 -7.08 19.00
C ASP A 27 2.37 -5.97 17.94
N PRO A 28 2.79 -4.73 18.23
CA PRO A 28 2.84 -3.67 17.22
C PRO A 28 3.72 -4.09 16.03
N GLY A 29 3.20 -3.94 14.82
CA GLY A 29 3.83 -4.36 13.57
C GLY A 29 3.39 -5.73 13.06
N ASP A 30 2.70 -6.53 13.88
CA ASP A 30 2.20 -7.84 13.47
C ASP A 30 1.20 -7.73 12.32
N PHE A 31 1.27 -8.70 11.41
CA PHE A 31 0.39 -8.74 10.24
C PHE A 31 -1.05 -9.09 10.64
N LEU A 32 -2.01 -8.26 10.22
CA LEU A 32 -3.42 -8.49 10.48
C LEU A 32 -4.11 -9.10 9.27
N VAL A 33 -4.15 -8.36 8.16
CA VAL A 33 -4.95 -8.68 6.96
C VAL A 33 -4.18 -8.24 5.71
N ARG A 34 -4.31 -9.02 4.63
CA ARG A 34 -3.63 -8.75 3.35
C ARG A 34 -4.37 -7.66 2.57
N ARG A 35 -3.63 -6.85 1.82
CA ARG A 35 -4.22 -6.03 0.75
C ARG A 35 -5.01 -6.91 -0.22
N GLY A 36 -6.11 -6.39 -0.75
CA GLY A 36 -7.01 -7.11 -1.64
C GLY A 36 -8.04 -7.98 -0.92
N SER A 37 -7.89 -8.27 0.38
CA SER A 37 -8.93 -8.94 1.15
C SER A 37 -10.21 -8.11 1.16
N ILE A 38 -11.34 -8.80 0.99
CA ILE A 38 -12.68 -8.22 1.11
C ILE A 38 -13.16 -8.43 2.55
N GLY A 39 -13.71 -7.38 3.13
CA GLY A 39 -14.41 -7.45 4.41
C GLY A 39 -15.70 -6.66 4.37
N TYR A 40 -16.48 -6.78 5.45
CA TYR A 40 -17.78 -6.11 5.59
C TYR A 40 -17.73 -5.15 6.77
N VAL A 41 -18.18 -3.92 6.56
CA VAL A 41 -18.25 -2.90 7.63
C VAL A 41 -19.24 -3.37 8.70
N VAL A 42 -18.81 -3.39 9.96
CA VAL A 42 -19.64 -3.76 11.12
C VAL A 42 -19.84 -2.63 12.11
N ASP A 43 -19.02 -1.58 12.05
CA ASP A 43 -19.20 -0.34 12.81
C ASP A 43 -18.44 0.81 12.14
N VAL A 44 -18.88 2.05 12.38
CA VAL A 44 -18.17 3.25 11.93
C VAL A 44 -18.02 4.21 13.11
N GLY A 45 -16.78 4.39 13.55
CA GLY A 45 -16.42 5.23 14.69
C GLY A 45 -15.50 6.38 14.30
N THR A 46 -15.12 7.18 15.29
CA THR A 46 -14.09 8.22 15.14
C THR A 46 -12.92 7.97 16.10
N PHE A 47 -11.72 8.26 15.62
CA PHE A 47 -10.49 8.33 16.40
C PHE A 47 -10.02 9.78 16.49
N LEU A 48 -9.57 10.21 17.67
CA LEU A 48 -9.17 11.59 17.94
C LEU A 48 -10.19 12.64 17.43
N GLN A 49 -11.48 12.34 17.62
CA GLN A 49 -12.66 13.17 17.28
C GLN A 49 -12.91 13.42 15.78
N ASP A 50 -11.89 13.43 14.92
CA ASP A 50 -12.02 13.83 13.52
C ASP A 50 -11.67 12.74 12.48
N GLN A 51 -10.99 11.65 12.87
CA GLN A 51 -10.59 10.60 11.93
C GLN A 51 -11.63 9.48 11.90
N ILE A 52 -12.25 9.23 10.75
CA ILE A 52 -13.20 8.11 10.59
C ILE A 52 -12.43 6.79 10.59
N ILE A 53 -12.88 5.85 11.42
CA ILE A 53 -12.39 4.48 11.49
C ILE A 53 -13.55 3.53 11.21
N TYR A 54 -13.39 2.67 10.21
CA TYR A 54 -14.32 1.61 9.89
C TYR A 54 -13.88 0.34 10.61
N SER A 55 -14.72 -0.24 11.46
CA SER A 55 -14.50 -1.61 11.91
C SER A 55 -14.98 -2.56 10.82
N VAL A 56 -14.06 -3.32 10.24
CA VAL A 56 -14.33 -4.21 9.12
C VAL A 56 -14.10 -5.65 9.56
N ASN A 57 -15.11 -6.49 9.35
CA ASN A 57 -15.01 -7.93 9.58
C ASN A 57 -14.49 -8.62 8.31
N PHE A 58 -13.27 -9.14 8.41
CA PHE A 58 -12.63 -9.95 7.40
C PHE A 58 -12.89 -11.43 7.71
N LEU A 59 -13.89 -12.00 7.03
CA LEU A 59 -14.40 -13.34 7.32
C LEU A 59 -13.38 -14.44 7.03
N GLU A 60 -12.54 -14.28 6.01
CA GLU A 60 -11.51 -15.25 5.64
C GLU A 60 -10.41 -15.33 6.71
N GLU A 61 -10.00 -14.18 7.26
CA GLU A 61 -9.00 -14.08 8.32
C GLU A 61 -9.59 -14.32 9.72
N GLY A 62 -10.92 -14.23 9.88
CA GLY A 62 -11.62 -14.34 11.15
C GLY A 62 -11.31 -13.18 12.12
N LYS A 63 -11.11 -11.97 11.59
CA LYS A 63 -10.68 -10.78 12.37
C LYS A 63 -11.58 -9.59 12.09
N ILE A 64 -11.83 -8.79 13.12
CA ILE A 64 -12.43 -7.45 13.00
C ILE A 64 -11.32 -6.43 13.20
N VAL A 65 -11.03 -5.64 12.17
CA VAL A 65 -9.92 -4.69 12.16
C VAL A 65 -10.44 -3.28 11.92
N GLY A 66 -9.92 -2.32 12.68
CA GLY A 66 -10.14 -0.90 12.42
C GLY A 66 -9.32 -0.44 11.22
N CYS A 67 -9.98 0.16 10.24
CA CYS A 67 -9.37 0.65 9.01
C CYS A 67 -9.70 2.12 8.81
N ARG A 68 -8.71 2.91 8.40
CA ARG A 68 -8.92 4.31 7.98
C ARG A 68 -9.56 4.33 6.60
N GLU A 69 -10.26 5.41 6.29
CA GLU A 69 -10.90 5.59 4.97
C GLU A 69 -9.91 5.44 3.80
N GLU A 70 -8.69 5.98 3.94
CA GLU A 70 -7.62 5.88 2.93
C GLU A 70 -7.13 4.45 2.66
N GLU A 71 -7.45 3.50 3.55
CA GLU A 71 -7.06 2.08 3.44
C GLU A 71 -8.07 1.24 2.70
N LEU A 72 -9.24 1.82 2.38
CA LEU A 72 -10.38 1.12 1.83
C LEU A 72 -10.78 1.66 0.46
N ILE A 73 -11.34 0.78 -0.35
CA ILE A 73 -12.17 1.09 -1.53
C ILE A 73 -13.43 0.23 -1.44
N GLY A 74 -14.46 0.53 -2.25
CA GLY A 74 -15.64 -0.32 -2.34
C GLY A 74 -15.26 -1.74 -2.79
N GLY A 75 -15.99 -2.75 -2.31
CA GLY A 75 -15.72 -4.15 -2.64
C GLY A 75 -15.75 -4.44 -4.14
N ASP A 76 -16.59 -3.70 -4.88
CA ASP A 76 -16.74 -3.80 -6.33
C ASP A 76 -15.91 -2.77 -7.12
N ASP A 77 -15.21 -1.85 -6.44
CA ASP A 77 -14.35 -0.87 -7.10
C ASP A 77 -13.16 -1.57 -7.79
N GLU A 78 -12.66 -0.96 -8.87
CA GLU A 78 -11.48 -1.48 -9.57
C GLU A 78 -10.27 -1.54 -8.64
N TRP A 79 -9.66 -2.72 -8.56
CA TRP A 79 -8.47 -2.97 -7.77
C TRP A 79 -7.33 -3.40 -8.67
N THR A 80 -6.34 -2.52 -8.79
CA THR A 80 -5.08 -2.84 -9.46
C THR A 80 -4.06 -3.28 -8.41
N PRO A 81 -3.75 -4.59 -8.29
CA PRO A 81 -2.77 -5.05 -7.33
C PRO A 81 -1.39 -4.46 -7.67
N SER A 82 -0.74 -3.88 -6.67
CA SER A 82 0.68 -3.51 -6.76
C SER A 82 1.55 -4.72 -6.43
N ARG A 83 2.74 -4.82 -7.04
CA ARG A 83 3.76 -5.80 -6.69
C ARG A 83 4.53 -5.39 -5.44
N PHE A 84 4.84 -4.10 -5.29
CA PHE A 84 5.60 -3.54 -4.16
C PHE A 84 4.72 -2.61 -3.31
N GLU A 85 5.11 -2.38 -2.05
CA GLU A 85 4.44 -1.48 -1.12
C GLU A 85 5.36 -0.36 -0.63
N PHE A 86 4.77 0.65 0.01
CA PHE A 86 5.51 1.71 0.68
C PHE A 86 6.62 1.16 1.59
N ARG A 87 7.81 1.77 1.52
CA ARG A 87 9.05 1.37 2.17
C ARG A 87 9.66 0.04 1.73
N GLU A 88 9.08 -0.68 0.77
CA GLU A 88 9.78 -1.83 0.20
C GLU A 88 11.01 -1.38 -0.59
N LYS A 89 12.10 -2.11 -0.40
CA LYS A 89 13.32 -1.94 -1.18
C LYS A 89 13.17 -2.66 -2.51
N VAL A 90 13.52 -1.96 -3.58
CA VAL A 90 13.46 -2.45 -4.95
C VAL A 90 14.80 -2.22 -5.65
N ARG A 91 15.00 -2.89 -6.78
CA ARG A 91 16.12 -2.66 -7.70
C ARG A 91 15.61 -2.26 -9.07
N ALA A 92 16.34 -1.38 -9.75
CA ALA A 92 16.08 -1.06 -11.14
C ALA A 92 16.36 -2.27 -12.04
N ALA A 93 15.35 -2.81 -12.73
CA ALA A 93 15.51 -3.93 -13.67
C ALA A 93 16.09 -3.49 -15.03
N LYS A 94 16.16 -2.17 -15.27
CA LYS A 94 16.73 -1.54 -16.46
C LYS A 94 17.49 -0.29 -16.07
N GLN A 95 18.50 0.07 -16.86
CA GLN A 95 19.17 1.37 -16.77
C GLN A 95 18.20 2.48 -17.17
N LEU A 96 18.14 3.56 -16.37
CA LEU A 96 17.29 4.71 -16.64
C LEU A 96 18.14 5.91 -17.03
N SER A 97 17.81 6.51 -18.17
CA SER A 97 18.53 7.65 -18.73
C SER A 97 17.57 8.74 -19.19
N VAL A 98 17.97 9.99 -19.02
CA VAL A 98 17.22 11.18 -19.47
C VAL A 98 18.16 12.03 -20.29
N GLY A 99 17.77 12.37 -21.53
CA GLY A 99 18.63 13.13 -22.43
C GLY A 99 19.97 12.46 -22.76
N GLY A 100 20.03 11.13 -22.73
CA GLY A 100 21.26 10.36 -22.97
C GLY A 100 22.21 10.23 -21.77
N GLN A 101 21.93 10.90 -20.66
CA GLN A 101 22.68 10.75 -19.41
C GLN A 101 22.05 9.65 -18.54
N VAL A 102 22.86 8.72 -18.05
CA VAL A 102 22.42 7.70 -17.09
C VAL A 102 22.16 8.36 -15.73
N LEU A 103 20.95 8.18 -15.21
CA LEU A 103 20.55 8.65 -13.88
C LEU A 103 20.49 7.51 -12.87
N VAL A 104 20.10 6.31 -13.32
CA VAL A 104 19.97 5.12 -12.49
C VAL A 104 20.59 3.95 -13.23
N GLU A 105 21.62 3.37 -12.62
CA GLU A 105 22.29 2.18 -13.13
C GLU A 105 21.40 0.94 -13.02
N LEU A 106 21.65 -0.05 -13.88
CA LEU A 106 21.01 -1.36 -13.75
C LEU A 106 21.30 -1.95 -12.36
N GLY A 107 20.26 -2.42 -11.67
CA GLY A 107 20.35 -3.02 -10.34
C GLY A 107 20.45 -2.01 -9.19
N ALA A 108 20.45 -0.70 -9.48
CA ALA A 108 20.48 0.33 -8.44
C ALA A 108 19.32 0.16 -7.45
N VAL A 109 19.63 0.31 -6.17
CA VAL A 109 18.68 0.10 -5.07
C VAL A 109 17.90 1.39 -4.84
N GLY A 110 16.61 1.23 -4.59
CA GLY A 110 15.74 2.32 -4.18
C GLY A 110 14.64 1.86 -3.24
N GLU A 111 13.87 2.82 -2.75
CA GLU A 111 12.77 2.60 -1.82
C GLU A 111 11.48 3.17 -2.39
N VAL A 112 10.39 2.42 -2.24
CA VAL A 112 9.05 2.87 -2.63
C VAL A 112 8.57 3.94 -1.66
N ILE A 113 8.39 5.16 -2.17
CA ILE A 113 7.86 6.30 -1.42
C ILE A 113 6.36 6.46 -1.61
N LYS A 114 5.82 6.04 -2.76
CA LYS A 114 4.38 6.07 -3.04
C LYS A 114 4.00 5.04 -4.10
N VAL A 115 2.85 4.40 -3.93
CA VAL A 115 2.21 3.55 -4.95
C VAL A 115 1.16 4.38 -5.70
N ILE A 116 1.17 4.36 -7.02
CA ILE A 116 0.25 5.08 -7.90
C ILE A 116 -0.48 4.04 -8.76
N ARG A 117 -1.78 3.88 -8.54
CA ARG A 117 -2.62 2.83 -9.14
C ARG A 117 -3.46 3.28 -10.34
N ASP A 118 -3.51 4.59 -10.59
CA ASP A 118 -4.32 5.25 -11.64
C ASP A 118 -3.43 5.80 -12.77
N ALA A 119 -2.37 5.07 -13.14
CA ALA A 119 -1.60 5.40 -14.34
C ALA A 119 -2.19 4.62 -15.52
N ALA A 120 -2.26 5.25 -16.70
CA ALA A 120 -2.81 4.66 -17.93
C ALA A 120 -2.20 3.28 -18.30
N ASN A 121 -1.07 2.92 -17.72
CA ASN A 121 -0.32 1.67 -17.95
C ASN A 121 -0.23 0.76 -16.69
N GLY A 122 -1.16 0.87 -15.75
CA GLY A 122 -1.20 0.07 -14.52
C GLY A 122 -0.53 0.76 -13.33
N VAL A 123 0.25 0.02 -12.53
CA VAL A 123 0.88 0.56 -11.32
C VAL A 123 2.22 1.23 -11.64
N THR A 124 2.38 2.46 -11.15
CA THR A 124 3.68 3.15 -11.10
C THR A 124 4.03 3.48 -9.66
N TYR A 125 5.31 3.74 -9.41
CA TYR A 125 5.83 4.00 -8.08
C TYR A 125 6.64 5.27 -8.07
N HIS A 126 6.48 6.08 -7.03
CA HIS A 126 7.50 7.05 -6.68
C HIS A 126 8.63 6.32 -5.95
N ILE A 127 9.81 6.29 -6.56
CA ILE A 127 11.00 5.64 -6.01
C ILE A 127 12.05 6.70 -5.69
N HIS A 128 12.63 6.60 -4.50
CA HIS A 128 13.89 7.27 -4.17
C HIS A 128 15.03 6.26 -4.34
N PHE A 129 15.90 6.48 -5.33
CA PHE A 129 17.09 5.64 -5.53
C PHE A 129 18.25 6.16 -4.68
N ASP A 130 18.99 5.25 -4.06
CA ASP A 130 20.13 5.59 -3.20
C ASP A 130 21.24 6.31 -4.00
N SER A 131 21.36 5.99 -5.29
CA SER A 131 22.31 6.62 -6.22
C SER A 131 21.91 8.03 -6.64
N LEU A 132 20.71 8.50 -6.31
CA LEU A 132 20.17 9.79 -6.77
C LEU A 132 19.51 10.58 -5.62
N PRO A 133 20.30 11.01 -4.62
CA PRO A 133 19.77 11.62 -3.40
C PRO A 133 18.98 12.90 -3.71
N GLY A 134 17.85 13.07 -3.02
CA GLY A 134 17.00 14.26 -3.13
C GLY A 134 16.14 14.30 -4.39
N ARG A 135 16.12 13.23 -5.19
CA ARG A 135 15.22 13.09 -6.35
C ARG A 135 14.32 11.88 -6.18
N VAL A 136 13.06 12.06 -6.54
CA VAL A 136 12.07 10.99 -6.62
C VAL A 136 11.68 10.83 -8.07
N LEU A 137 11.69 9.60 -8.56
CA LEU A 137 11.32 9.27 -9.94
C LEU A 137 10.03 8.47 -9.94
N GLN A 138 9.15 8.73 -10.92
CA GLN A 138 7.99 7.88 -11.17
C GLN A 138 8.38 6.74 -12.11
N ILE A 139 8.32 5.52 -11.61
CA ILE A 139 8.86 4.32 -12.24
C ILE A 139 7.72 3.30 -12.45
N PRO A 140 7.47 2.81 -13.67
CA PRO A 140 6.53 1.72 -13.91
C PRO A 140 6.91 0.42 -13.21
N GLU A 141 5.92 -0.35 -12.75
CA GLU A 141 6.14 -1.63 -12.07
C GLU A 141 7.03 -2.60 -12.85
N ALA A 142 6.86 -2.64 -14.18
CA ALA A 142 7.55 -3.56 -15.07
C ALA A 142 9.07 -3.37 -15.14
N ILE A 143 9.61 -2.27 -14.60
CA ILE A 143 11.05 -1.99 -14.59
C ILE A 143 11.66 -2.03 -13.18
N LEU A 144 10.94 -2.65 -12.23
CA LEU A 144 11.39 -2.87 -10.85
C LEU A 144 11.44 -4.36 -10.51
N GLU A 145 12.40 -4.71 -9.66
CA GLU A 145 12.56 -6.03 -9.06
C GLU A 145 12.67 -5.94 -7.53
N PRO A 146 12.26 -6.97 -6.77
CA PRO A 146 12.42 -6.97 -5.32
C PRO A 146 13.89 -6.92 -4.94
N HIS A 147 14.25 -6.04 -4.03
CA HIS A 147 15.55 -6.10 -3.37
C HIS A 147 15.46 -7.12 -2.23
N LYS A 148 15.83 -8.37 -2.49
CA LYS A 148 16.08 -9.32 -1.41
C LYS A 148 17.40 -8.96 -0.74
N THR A 149 17.36 -8.54 0.52
CA THR A 149 18.53 -8.59 1.39
C THR A 149 18.80 -10.06 1.66
N ALA A 150 20.03 -10.54 1.46
CA ALA A 150 20.38 -11.88 1.91
C ALA A 150 20.18 -11.95 3.43
N GLU A 151 19.40 -12.93 3.88
CA GLU A 151 19.24 -13.29 5.30
C GLU A 151 20.59 -13.71 5.91
#